data_AF-A0A953HE36-F1
#
_entry.id   AF-A0A953HE36-F1
#
_cell.length_a   1.000
_cell.length_b   1.000
_cell.length_c   1.000
_cell.angle_alpha   90.00
_cell.angle_beta   90.00
_cell.angle_gamma   90.00
#
_symmetry.space_group_name_H-M   'P 1'
#
loop_
_entity.id
_entity.type
_entity.pdbx_description
1 polymer ?
#
loop_
_entity_poly.entity_id
_entity_poly.type
_entity_poly.pdbx_seq_one_letter_code
_entity_poly.pdbx_strand_id
1 'polypeptide(L)'
;MRKMLDKRTSRQVKPAAFTLIELMVVVIILSMLALLVMGSYFNQVERARKAAAKATIAEMEVAITRYQVDTCVYPPSLSAASPDGCGMLELVLIHSTSGNSNIPSSAMWKGPYLTVKQELLGDLNGNNVITGLTAGNVQILDPWNNAYRYVLESNYNLYGTVLPSSHPYATTETYYNPSTFQIVSRGPDGVTLADPNYGTGADDINNFGE
;
A
#
# COMPACT_ATOMS: atom_id res chain seq x y z
N MET A 1 -79.70 44.18 4.18
CA MET A 1 -78.69 43.42 4.95
C MET A 1 -77.29 43.73 4.41
N ARG A 2 -76.50 44.58 5.09
CA ARG A 2 -75.10 44.88 4.72
C ARG A 2 -74.20 44.01 5.60
N LYS A 3 -73.53 43.00 5.03
CA LYS A 3 -72.53 42.20 5.75
C LYS A 3 -71.30 43.08 6.00
N MET A 4 -71.01 43.38 7.27
CA MET A 4 -69.71 43.86 7.71
C MET A 4 -68.70 42.72 7.54
N LEU A 5 -67.70 42.91 6.67
CA LEU A 5 -66.56 42.01 6.54
C LEU A 5 -65.48 42.46 7.53
N ASP A 6 -65.28 41.64 8.57
CA ASP A 6 -64.17 41.72 9.51
C ASP A 6 -62.86 41.36 8.78
N LYS A 7 -62.04 42.37 8.51
CA LYS A 7 -60.74 42.21 7.85
C LYS A 7 -59.71 41.85 8.91
N ARG A 8 -59.62 40.57 9.25
CA ARG A 8 -58.52 40.03 10.07
C ARG A 8 -57.20 40.27 9.36
N THR A 9 -56.41 41.21 9.87
CA THR A 9 -55.05 41.49 9.39
C THR A 9 -54.14 40.35 9.82
N SER A 10 -53.81 39.47 8.87
CA SER A 10 -52.72 38.50 8.99
C SER A 10 -51.43 39.24 9.32
N ARG A 11 -50.93 39.11 10.55
CA ARG A 11 -49.61 39.59 10.98
C ARG A 11 -48.55 38.82 10.20
N GLN A 12 -48.06 39.40 9.10
CA GLN A 12 -46.92 38.83 8.40
C GLN A 12 -45.71 38.85 9.34
N VAL A 13 -45.25 37.67 9.72
CA VAL A 13 -43.98 37.49 10.42
C VAL A 13 -42.89 37.88 9.42
N LYS A 14 -42.20 38.99 9.69
CA LYS A 14 -41.07 39.39 8.85
C LYS A 14 -39.98 38.32 8.95
N PRO A 15 -39.37 37.90 7.84
CA PRO A 15 -38.22 37.02 7.89
C PRO A 15 -37.11 37.70 8.70
N ALA A 16 -36.50 36.97 9.62
CA ALA A 16 -35.38 37.46 10.40
C ALA A 16 -34.20 37.74 9.46
N ALA A 17 -33.67 38.97 9.49
CA ALA A 17 -32.48 39.34 8.75
C ALA A 17 -31.23 38.92 9.54
N PHE A 18 -30.31 38.20 8.89
CA PHE A 18 -29.07 37.73 9.48
C PHE A 18 -28.15 38.89 9.86
N THR A 19 -27.51 38.83 11.03
CA THR A 19 -26.57 39.87 11.46
C THR A 19 -25.13 39.53 11.08
N LEU A 20 -24.30 40.55 10.84
CA LEU A 20 -22.88 40.35 10.51
C LEU A 20 -22.13 39.66 11.66
N ILE A 21 -22.48 39.99 12.91
CA ILE A 21 -21.89 39.38 14.10
C ILE A 21 -22.20 37.89 14.22
N GLU A 22 -23.38 37.45 13.79
CA GLU A 22 -23.79 36.04 13.81
C GLU A 22 -22.95 35.22 12.83
N LEU A 23 -22.64 35.77 11.66
CA LEU A 23 -21.68 35.17 10.73
C LEU A 23 -20.26 35.14 11.30
N MET A 24 -19.82 36.22 11.96
CA MET A 24 -18.48 36.28 12.57
C MET A 24 -18.28 35.19 13.62
N VAL A 25 -19.24 35.01 14.53
CA VAL A 25 -19.16 33.96 15.55
C VAL A 25 -19.10 32.57 14.91
N VAL A 26 -19.88 32.33 13.84
CA VAL A 26 -19.88 31.05 13.12
C VAL A 26 -18.50 30.75 12.51
N VAL A 27 -17.89 31.69 11.80
CA VAL A 27 -16.56 31.44 11.19
C VAL A 27 -15.44 31.30 12.23
N ILE A 28 -15.58 31.95 13.39
CA ILE A 28 -14.66 31.76 14.52
C ILE A 28 -14.79 30.34 15.08
N ILE A 29 -16.01 29.86 15.31
CA ILE A 29 -16.24 28.49 15.80
C ILE A 29 -15.76 27.46 14.77
N LEU A 30 -16.05 27.66 13.48
CA LEU A 30 -15.59 26.76 12.41
C LEU A 30 -14.06 26.71 12.30
N SER A 31 -13.37 27.84 12.43
CA SER A 31 -11.91 27.86 12.38
C SER A 31 -11.27 27.18 13.59
N MET A 32 -11.85 27.35 14.79
CA MET A 32 -11.42 26.63 15.99
C MET A 32 -11.63 25.10 15.87
N LEU A 33 -12.79 24.68 15.36
CA LEU A 33 -13.08 23.26 15.15
C LEU A 33 -12.16 22.63 14.10
N ALA A 34 -11.84 23.35 13.02
CA ALA A 34 -10.95 22.87 11.97
C ALA A 34 -9.55 22.50 12.50
N LEU A 35 -9.00 23.31 13.42
CA LEU A 35 -7.71 23.04 14.06
C LEU A 35 -7.72 21.76 14.91
N LEU A 36 -8.80 21.52 15.65
CA LEU A 36 -8.90 20.35 16.53
C LEU A 36 -8.97 19.03 15.74
N VAL A 37 -9.70 19.02 14.62
CA VAL A 37 -9.90 17.79 13.83
C VAL A 37 -8.62 17.39 13.08
N MET A 38 -7.86 18.38 12.61
CA MET A 38 -6.69 18.17 11.74
C MET A 38 -5.63 17.22 12.36
N GLY A 39 -5.31 17.37 13.65
CA GLY A 39 -4.29 16.54 14.31
C GLY A 39 -4.68 15.06 14.42
N SER A 40 -5.96 14.77 14.69
CA SER A 40 -6.44 13.38 14.81
C SER A 40 -6.54 12.67 13.45
N TYR A 41 -6.83 13.41 12.38
CA TYR A 41 -7.04 12.88 11.04
C TYR A 41 -5.77 12.25 10.46
N PHE A 42 -4.62 12.92 10.57
CA PHE A 42 -3.35 12.42 10.01
C PHE A 42 -2.91 11.08 10.59
N ASN A 43 -3.05 10.88 11.91
CA ASN A 43 -2.70 9.62 12.57
C ASN A 43 -3.58 8.45 12.08
N GLN A 44 -4.85 8.71 11.81
CA GLN A 44 -5.78 7.70 11.31
C GLN A 44 -5.48 7.32 9.86
N VAL A 45 -5.14 8.30 9.02
CA VAL A 45 -4.71 8.06 7.64
C VAL A 45 -3.43 7.22 7.62
N GLU A 46 -2.46 7.55 8.45
CA GLU A 46 -1.19 6.80 8.52
C GLU A 46 -1.42 5.36 9.00
N ARG A 47 -2.24 5.15 10.04
CA ARG A 47 -2.64 3.80 10.48
C ARG A 47 -3.34 3.02 9.37
N ALA A 48 -4.22 3.67 8.60
CA ALA A 48 -4.91 3.04 7.48
C ALA A 48 -3.94 2.65 6.36
N ARG A 49 -2.94 3.49 6.05
CA ARG A 49 -1.87 3.18 5.09
C ARG A 49 -1.04 1.99 5.56
N LYS A 50 -0.57 1.99 6.80
CA LYS A 50 0.19 0.84 7.35
C LYS A 50 -0.64 -0.45 7.32
N ALA A 51 -1.92 -0.38 7.66
CA ALA A 51 -2.82 -1.53 7.59
C ALA A 51 -3.02 -2.03 6.15
N ALA A 52 -3.19 -1.12 5.19
CA ALA A 52 -3.29 -1.46 3.77
C ALA A 52 -1.99 -2.13 3.29
N ALA A 53 -0.83 -1.60 3.67
CA ALA A 53 0.44 -2.15 3.27
C ALA A 53 0.66 -3.59 3.79
N LYS A 54 0.28 -3.84 5.05
CA LYS A 54 0.28 -5.20 5.64
C LYS A 54 -0.69 -6.14 4.92
N ALA A 55 -1.88 -5.66 4.55
CA ALA A 55 -2.85 -6.46 3.81
C ALA A 55 -2.31 -6.86 2.43
N THR A 56 -1.71 -5.92 1.68
CA THR A 56 -1.09 -6.23 0.38
C THR A 56 0.05 -7.24 0.53
N ILE A 57 0.88 -7.13 1.56
CA ILE A 57 1.92 -8.14 1.85
C ILE A 57 1.30 -9.52 2.06
N ALA A 58 0.29 -9.64 2.91
CA ALA A 58 -0.37 -10.91 3.16
C ALA A 58 -1.04 -11.50 1.89
N GLU A 59 -1.63 -10.66 1.04
CA GLU A 59 -2.17 -11.08 -0.25
C GLU A 59 -1.07 -11.59 -1.20
N MET A 60 0.06 -10.89 -1.25
CA MET A 60 1.23 -11.32 -2.02
C MET A 60 1.78 -12.66 -1.51
N GLU A 61 1.88 -12.86 -0.19
CA GLU A 61 2.31 -14.14 0.39
C GLU A 61 1.43 -15.30 -0.06
N VAL A 62 0.10 -15.14 0.07
CA VAL A 62 -0.85 -16.17 -0.37
C VAL A 62 -0.72 -16.45 -1.85
N ALA A 63 -0.53 -15.42 -2.68
CA ALA A 63 -0.37 -15.56 -4.12
C ALA A 63 0.95 -16.26 -4.49
N ILE A 64 2.06 -15.93 -3.80
CA ILE A 64 3.36 -16.59 -3.95
C ILE A 64 3.28 -18.07 -3.57
N THR A 65 2.65 -18.39 -2.43
CA THR A 65 2.47 -19.78 -2.01
C THR A 65 1.61 -20.56 -3.00
N ARG A 66 0.55 -19.96 -3.56
CA ARG A 66 -0.25 -20.61 -4.62
C ARG A 66 0.57 -20.90 -5.87
N TYR A 67 1.38 -19.95 -6.32
CA TYR A 67 2.29 -20.16 -7.44
C TYR A 67 3.28 -21.29 -7.15
N GLN A 68 3.84 -21.33 -5.94
CA GLN A 68 4.76 -22.39 -5.52
C GLN A 68 4.09 -23.76 -5.51
N VAL A 69 2.83 -23.85 -5.05
CA VAL A 69 2.08 -25.11 -5.06
C VAL A 69 1.86 -25.63 -6.48
N ASP A 70 1.62 -24.74 -7.44
CA ASP A 70 1.38 -25.13 -8.83
C ASP A 70 2.67 -25.44 -9.60
N THR A 71 3.74 -24.68 -9.37
CA THR A 71 4.98 -24.75 -10.16
C THR A 71 6.15 -25.43 -9.43
N CYS A 72 5.97 -25.80 -8.17
CA CYS A 72 6.98 -26.35 -7.25
C CYS A 72 8.17 -25.41 -6.96
N VAL A 73 8.14 -24.17 -7.44
CA VAL A 73 9.21 -23.18 -7.26
C VAL A 73 8.62 -21.84 -6.83
N TYR A 74 9.35 -21.07 -6.03
CA TYR A 74 8.94 -19.70 -5.74
C TYR A 74 9.05 -18.81 -7.00
N PRO A 75 8.23 -17.76 -7.12
CA PRO A 75 8.35 -16.80 -8.22
C PRO A 75 9.77 -16.23 -8.28
N PRO A 76 10.38 -16.11 -9.46
CA PRO A 76 11.71 -15.51 -9.58
C PRO A 76 11.69 -14.05 -9.11
N SER A 77 12.68 -13.67 -8.30
CA SER A 77 13.01 -12.26 -8.10
C SER A 77 13.87 -11.78 -9.27
N LEU A 78 13.46 -10.71 -9.94
CA LEU A 78 14.27 -9.98 -10.95
C LEU A 78 14.51 -8.59 -10.34
N SER A 79 15.69 -8.00 -10.28
CA SER A 79 16.87 -8.08 -11.13
C SER A 79 18.13 -7.97 -10.26
N ALA A 80 19.22 -8.65 -10.62
CA ALA A 80 20.54 -8.39 -10.03
C ALA A 80 21.07 -6.95 -10.31
N ALA A 81 20.32 -6.14 -11.06
CA ALA A 81 20.68 -4.78 -11.47
C ALA A 81 20.03 -3.69 -10.60
N SER A 82 18.98 -4.02 -9.84
CA SER A 82 18.37 -3.09 -8.89
C SER A 82 17.99 -3.86 -7.63
N PRO A 83 18.51 -3.47 -6.45
CA PRO A 83 18.08 -4.02 -5.17
C PRO A 83 16.61 -3.71 -4.86
N ASP A 84 15.94 -2.93 -5.71
CA ASP A 84 14.67 -2.28 -5.41
C ASP A 84 13.54 -2.93 -6.21
N GLY A 85 12.38 -3.10 -5.56
CA GLY A 85 11.16 -3.58 -6.19
C GLY A 85 10.88 -5.08 -6.09
N CYS A 86 9.75 -5.46 -6.64
CA CYS A 86 9.21 -6.82 -6.65
C CYS A 86 9.57 -7.58 -7.93
N GLY A 87 10.11 -6.89 -8.94
CA GLY A 87 10.70 -7.53 -10.10
C GLY A 87 9.69 -8.22 -11.00
N MET A 88 9.94 -9.48 -11.31
CA MET A 88 9.02 -10.33 -12.09
C MET A 88 7.82 -10.83 -11.27
N LEU A 89 7.74 -10.55 -9.97
CA LEU A 89 6.63 -10.98 -9.13
C LEU A 89 5.29 -10.50 -9.68
N GLU A 90 5.24 -9.24 -10.13
CA GLU A 90 4.09 -8.61 -10.77
C GLU A 90 3.58 -9.45 -11.96
N LEU A 91 4.48 -9.81 -12.87
CA LEU A 91 4.14 -10.57 -14.07
C LEU A 91 3.61 -11.96 -13.75
N VAL A 92 4.20 -12.61 -12.75
CA VAL A 92 3.88 -13.99 -12.38
C VAL A 92 2.55 -14.10 -11.64
N LEU A 93 2.25 -13.10 -10.82
CA LEU A 93 1.05 -13.11 -9.98
C LEU A 93 -0.16 -12.47 -10.65
N ILE A 94 0.02 -11.46 -11.50
CA ILE A 94 -1.07 -10.61 -12.01
C ILE A 94 -1.38 -10.87 -13.48
N HIS A 95 -0.35 -11.10 -14.32
CA HIS A 95 -0.54 -11.21 -15.77
C HIS A 95 -0.76 -12.65 -16.24
N SER A 96 -1.69 -12.83 -17.18
CA SER A 96 -1.97 -14.13 -17.79
C SER A 96 -0.84 -14.57 -18.73
N THR A 97 -0.40 -15.83 -18.61
CA THR A 97 0.64 -16.44 -19.46
C THR A 97 0.22 -16.60 -20.94
N SER A 98 -1.05 -16.42 -21.29
CA SER A 98 -1.52 -16.59 -22.67
C SER A 98 -1.20 -15.37 -23.53
N GLY A 99 -0.11 -15.44 -24.31
CA GLY A 99 0.17 -14.54 -25.44
C GLY A 99 1.38 -13.61 -25.30
N ASN A 100 2.16 -13.70 -24.23
CA ASN A 100 3.37 -12.88 -24.02
C ASN A 100 4.60 -13.75 -23.76
N SER A 101 5.61 -13.65 -24.64
CA SER A 101 6.85 -14.45 -24.61
C SER A 101 7.79 -14.12 -23.44
N ASN A 102 7.49 -13.13 -22.61
CA ASN A 102 8.35 -12.65 -21.52
C ASN A 102 7.87 -13.07 -20.11
N ILE A 103 6.82 -13.89 -20.02
CA ILE A 103 6.30 -14.44 -18.76
C ILE A 103 6.89 -15.85 -18.61
N PRO A 104 7.29 -16.32 -17.41
CA PRO A 104 7.73 -17.71 -17.24
C PRO A 104 6.61 -18.64 -17.68
N SER A 105 6.74 -19.17 -18.90
CA SER A 105 5.82 -20.07 -19.57
C SER A 105 5.96 -21.47 -18.98
N SER A 106 5.72 -21.61 -17.68
CA SER A 106 5.62 -22.93 -17.08
C SER A 106 4.27 -23.52 -17.47
N ALA A 107 4.30 -24.71 -18.09
CA ALA A 107 3.07 -25.46 -18.44
C ALA A 107 2.22 -25.81 -17.20
N MET A 108 2.78 -25.64 -16.00
CA MET A 108 2.16 -25.92 -14.72
C MET A 108 1.47 -24.70 -14.10
N TRP A 109 1.68 -23.49 -14.63
CA TRP A 109 1.03 -22.28 -14.14
C TRP A 109 -0.48 -22.32 -14.41
N LYS A 110 -1.26 -21.98 -13.39
CA LYS A 110 -2.74 -21.95 -13.44
C LYS A 110 -3.32 -20.58 -13.09
N GLY A 111 -2.47 -19.56 -12.97
CA GLY A 111 -2.84 -18.21 -12.51
C GLY A 111 -3.74 -17.44 -13.50
N PRO A 112 -4.06 -16.15 -13.22
CA PRO A 112 -3.42 -15.26 -12.25
C PRO A 112 -3.75 -15.58 -10.78
N TYR A 113 -2.85 -15.22 -9.87
CA TYR A 113 -2.93 -15.53 -8.44
C TYR A 113 -3.22 -14.31 -7.56
N LEU A 114 -3.04 -13.09 -8.10
CA LEU A 114 -3.25 -11.82 -7.43
C LEU A 114 -3.98 -10.85 -8.38
N THR A 115 -4.87 -10.04 -7.83
CA THR A 115 -5.51 -8.93 -8.56
C THR A 115 -5.16 -7.64 -7.86
N VAL A 116 -4.39 -6.80 -8.53
CA VAL A 116 -3.95 -5.49 -8.00
C VAL A 116 -4.67 -4.39 -8.76
N LYS A 117 -5.05 -3.34 -8.04
CA LYS A 117 -5.66 -2.17 -8.67
C LYS A 117 -4.61 -1.41 -9.47
N GLN A 118 -5.01 -0.79 -10.58
CA GLN A 118 -4.08 -0.15 -11.50
C GLN A 118 -3.30 1.01 -10.85
N GLU A 119 -3.89 1.71 -9.89
CA GLU A 119 -3.21 2.79 -9.14
C GLU A 119 -2.09 2.29 -8.21
N LEU A 120 -2.05 0.98 -7.93
CA LEU A 120 -0.99 0.35 -7.15
C LEU A 120 0.07 -0.29 -8.05
N LEU A 121 0.09 0.05 -9.34
CA LEU A 121 1.10 -0.41 -10.30
C LEU A 121 1.90 0.78 -10.80
N GLY A 122 3.23 0.68 -10.76
CA GLY A 122 4.13 1.72 -11.25
C GLY A 122 5.50 1.20 -11.63
N ASP A 123 6.40 2.10 -12.01
CA ASP A 123 7.83 1.79 -12.14
C ASP A 123 8.52 1.80 -10.75
N LEU A 124 9.84 1.57 -10.72
CA LEU A 124 10.64 1.67 -9.49
C LEU A 124 10.63 3.06 -8.84
N ASN A 125 10.21 4.10 -9.58
CA ASN A 125 10.12 5.46 -9.10
C ASN A 125 8.67 5.86 -8.75
N GLY A 126 7.72 4.93 -8.80
CA GLY A 126 6.30 5.19 -8.52
C GLY A 126 5.55 5.91 -9.66
N ASN A 127 6.11 6.00 -10.86
CA ASN A 127 5.43 6.59 -12.01
C ASN A 127 4.42 5.60 -12.62
N ASN A 128 3.27 6.11 -13.04
CA ASN A 128 2.24 5.32 -13.71
C ASN A 128 2.76 4.73 -15.03
N VAL A 129 2.69 3.40 -15.19
CA VAL A 129 3.12 2.72 -16.41
C VAL A 129 1.91 2.45 -17.31
N ILE A 130 1.50 3.46 -18.09
CA ILE A 130 0.28 3.38 -18.93
C ILE A 130 0.60 2.96 -20.39
N THR A 131 1.87 2.98 -20.81
CA THR A 131 2.24 2.65 -22.20
C THR A 131 3.59 1.95 -22.30
N GLY A 132 3.59 0.68 -22.74
CA GLY A 132 4.80 -0.05 -23.14
C GLY A 132 5.51 -0.76 -21.98
N LEU A 133 4.84 -1.74 -21.37
CA LEU A 133 5.40 -2.60 -20.33
C LEU A 133 6.47 -3.50 -20.96
N THR A 134 7.75 -3.11 -20.88
CA THR A 134 8.82 -4.11 -20.90
C THR A 134 8.64 -4.90 -19.61
N ALA A 135 8.21 -6.15 -19.76
CA ALA A 135 8.01 -7.09 -18.67
C ALA A 135 9.25 -7.10 -17.74
N GLY A 136 9.06 -6.74 -16.46
CA GLY A 136 10.12 -6.70 -15.43
C GLY A 136 10.35 -5.33 -14.80
N ASN A 137 9.80 -4.26 -15.39
CA ASN A 137 9.89 -2.90 -14.85
C ASN A 137 8.65 -2.46 -14.05
N VAL A 138 7.58 -3.24 -14.10
CA VAL A 138 6.33 -2.99 -13.36
C VAL A 138 6.47 -3.49 -11.95
N GLN A 139 6.09 -2.64 -11.00
CA GLN A 139 6.17 -2.88 -9.58
C GLN A 139 4.78 -2.76 -8.97
N ILE A 140 4.54 -3.59 -7.96
CA ILE A 140 3.44 -3.37 -7.02
C ILE A 140 3.91 -2.27 -6.05
N LEU A 141 3.14 -1.21 -5.95
CA LEU A 141 3.41 -0.06 -5.11
C LEU A 141 2.69 -0.19 -3.77
N ASP A 142 3.36 0.29 -2.73
CA ASP A 142 2.77 0.49 -1.41
C ASP A 142 1.96 1.80 -1.35
N PRO A 143 1.26 2.08 -0.23
CA PRO A 143 0.45 3.29 -0.08
C PRO A 143 1.21 4.62 -0.14
N TRP A 144 2.54 4.60 -0.18
CA TRP A 144 3.40 5.78 -0.32
C TRP A 144 4.06 5.85 -1.69
N ASN A 145 3.60 5.04 -2.65
CA ASN A 145 4.12 4.92 -4.03
C ASN A 145 5.53 4.35 -4.11
N ASN A 146 6.01 3.67 -3.07
CA ASN A 146 7.28 2.95 -3.12
C ASN A 146 7.02 1.52 -3.58
N ALA A 147 7.92 0.98 -4.41
CA ALA A 147 7.82 -0.41 -4.82
C ALA A 147 8.07 -1.36 -3.64
N TYR A 148 7.21 -2.36 -3.47
CA TYR A 148 7.49 -3.45 -2.53
C TYR A 148 8.77 -4.16 -2.95
N ARG A 149 9.63 -4.48 -1.99
CA ARG A 149 10.80 -5.32 -2.22
C ARG A 149 10.44 -6.78 -2.00
N TYR A 150 10.86 -7.65 -2.93
CA TYR A 150 10.73 -9.10 -2.83
C TYR A 150 12.10 -9.75 -2.99
N VAL A 151 12.51 -10.52 -1.98
CA VAL A 151 13.83 -11.18 -1.95
C VAL A 151 13.65 -12.67 -1.70
N LEU A 152 14.24 -13.49 -2.55
CA LEU A 152 14.32 -14.94 -2.38
C LEU A 152 15.51 -15.33 -1.50
N GLU A 153 15.42 -16.50 -0.85
CA GLU A 153 16.53 -17.12 -0.09
C GLU A 153 17.89 -17.02 -0.81
N SER A 154 17.91 -17.34 -2.11
CA SER A 154 19.14 -17.35 -2.92
C SER A 154 19.87 -15.99 -2.97
N ASN A 155 19.16 -14.90 -2.67
CA ASN A 155 19.65 -13.53 -2.73
C ASN A 155 19.83 -12.89 -1.33
N TYR A 156 19.57 -13.60 -0.24
CA TYR A 156 19.64 -13.03 1.12
C TYR A 156 21.02 -12.47 1.50
N ASN A 157 22.10 -13.08 1.01
CA ASN A 157 23.45 -12.56 1.27
C ASN A 157 23.69 -11.15 0.74
N LEU A 158 22.94 -10.75 -0.28
CA LEU A 158 22.99 -9.40 -0.84
C LEU A 158 21.85 -8.58 -0.24
N TYR A 159 20.62 -9.04 -0.40
CA TYR A 159 19.43 -8.21 -0.21
C TYR A 159 18.53 -8.63 0.96
N GLY A 160 18.97 -9.57 1.79
CA GLY A 160 18.18 -10.11 2.88
C GLY A 160 18.20 -9.25 4.14
N THR A 161 17.55 -9.81 5.17
CA THR A 161 17.48 -9.25 6.52
C THR A 161 17.99 -10.25 7.52
N VAL A 162 19.06 -9.90 8.23
CA VAL A 162 19.68 -10.76 9.26
C VAL A 162 18.92 -10.66 10.58
N LEU A 163 18.84 -11.78 11.30
CA LEU A 163 18.28 -11.85 12.65
C LEU A 163 19.17 -11.07 13.63
N PRO A 164 18.62 -10.17 14.47
CA PRO A 164 19.39 -9.55 15.52
C PRO A 164 19.81 -10.59 16.56
N SER A 165 20.91 -10.34 17.28
CA SER A 165 21.41 -11.25 18.31
C SER A 165 20.43 -11.48 19.47
N SER A 166 19.43 -10.61 19.64
CA SER A 166 18.34 -10.73 20.60
C SER A 166 17.23 -11.69 20.16
N HIS A 167 17.21 -12.13 18.91
CA HIS A 167 16.14 -12.99 18.39
C HIS A 167 16.24 -14.42 18.94
N PRO A 168 15.12 -15.09 19.30
CA PRO A 168 15.14 -16.43 19.90
C PRO A 168 15.89 -17.50 19.10
N TYR A 169 15.94 -17.33 17.78
CA TYR A 169 16.56 -18.28 16.84
C TYR A 169 17.90 -17.81 16.26
N ALA A 170 18.49 -16.71 16.76
CA ALA A 170 19.73 -16.13 16.21
C ALA A 170 20.97 -17.04 16.32
N THR A 171 20.90 -18.11 17.10
CA THR A 171 21.98 -19.10 17.24
C THR A 171 21.90 -20.22 16.21
N THR A 172 20.75 -20.41 15.58
CA THR A 172 20.48 -21.49 14.61
C THR A 172 20.22 -20.97 13.22
N GLU A 173 19.75 -19.73 13.09
CA GLU A 173 19.38 -19.11 11.82
C GLU A 173 20.07 -17.76 11.66
N THR A 174 20.38 -17.40 10.41
CA THR A 174 21.01 -16.12 10.07
C THR A 174 19.99 -15.09 9.59
N TYR A 175 19.01 -15.50 8.80
CA TYR A 175 18.04 -14.61 8.17
C TYR A 175 16.64 -14.92 8.68
N TYR A 176 15.77 -13.92 8.68
CA TYR A 176 14.35 -14.17 8.82
C TYR A 176 13.85 -15.04 7.65
N ASN A 177 12.90 -15.96 7.90
CA ASN A 177 12.32 -16.83 6.87
C ASN A 177 13.40 -17.55 6.01
N PRO A 178 14.29 -18.34 6.63
CA PRO A 178 15.57 -18.75 6.03
C PRO A 178 15.47 -19.60 4.75
N SER A 179 14.33 -20.25 4.50
CA SER A 179 14.14 -21.15 3.34
C SER A 179 13.01 -20.73 2.39
N THR A 180 12.56 -19.48 2.48
CA THR A 180 11.42 -19.00 1.69
C THR A 180 11.76 -17.67 1.00
N PHE A 181 11.10 -16.58 1.41
CA PHE A 181 11.28 -15.25 0.86
C PHE A 181 10.97 -14.18 1.92
N GLN A 182 11.42 -12.96 1.63
CA GLN A 182 11.13 -11.77 2.42
C GLN A 182 10.44 -10.73 1.53
N ILE A 183 9.39 -10.08 2.06
CA ILE A 183 8.70 -8.96 1.44
C ILE A 183 8.78 -7.76 2.39
N VAL A 184 9.12 -6.60 1.84
CA VAL A 184 9.28 -5.35 2.59
C VAL A 184 8.64 -4.18 1.85
N SER A 185 7.89 -3.34 2.55
CA SER A 185 7.55 -1.96 2.18
C SER A 185 8.44 -1.01 2.97
N ARG A 186 8.92 0.04 2.29
CA ARG A 186 9.83 1.06 2.84
C ARG A 186 9.12 2.15 3.63
N GLY A 187 7.82 2.00 3.84
CA GLY A 187 7.03 2.99 4.55
C GLY A 187 7.03 4.39 3.91
N PRO A 188 6.64 5.41 4.69
CA PRO A 188 6.61 6.81 4.30
C PRO A 188 7.93 7.42 3.84
N ASP A 189 9.08 6.99 4.39
CA ASP A 189 10.36 7.63 4.08
C ASP A 189 10.99 7.11 2.78
N GLY A 190 10.53 5.95 2.30
CA GLY A 190 11.00 5.33 1.06
C GLY A 190 12.42 4.78 1.15
N VAL A 191 12.96 4.67 2.37
CA VAL A 191 14.32 4.23 2.68
C VAL A 191 14.24 3.00 3.59
N THR A 192 15.31 2.23 3.61
CA THR A 192 15.48 1.09 4.50
C THR A 192 16.95 1.05 4.91
N LEU A 193 17.29 0.34 5.98
CA LEU A 193 18.70 0.08 6.31
C LEU A 193 19.40 -0.66 5.15
N ALA A 194 20.72 -0.55 5.05
CA ALA A 194 21.52 -1.09 3.94
C ALA A 194 21.71 -2.62 4.02
N ASP A 195 22.26 -3.20 2.93
CA ASP A 195 22.62 -4.62 2.85
C ASP A 195 23.44 -5.07 4.08
N PRO A 196 23.12 -6.20 4.76
CA PRO A 196 21.97 -7.11 4.61
C PRO A 196 20.96 -6.98 5.76
N ASN A 197 20.40 -5.79 5.99
CA ASN A 197 19.43 -5.53 7.06
C ASN A 197 18.19 -4.78 6.56
N TYR A 198 17.70 -5.12 5.38
CA TYR A 198 16.58 -4.41 4.80
C TYR A 198 15.27 -4.61 5.58
N GLY A 199 14.35 -3.65 5.54
CA GLY A 199 13.03 -3.80 6.16
C GLY A 199 12.99 -3.76 7.69
N THR A 200 14.06 -3.28 8.32
CA THR A 200 14.14 -3.05 9.77
C THR A 200 14.16 -1.56 10.14
N GLY A 201 13.87 -0.67 9.19
CA GLY A 201 13.57 0.73 9.45
C GLY A 201 12.37 0.88 10.39
N ALA A 202 12.29 2.01 11.10
CA ALA A 202 11.27 2.22 12.13
C ALA A 202 9.84 2.29 11.55
N ASP A 203 9.72 2.63 10.28
CA ASP A 203 8.48 2.78 9.54
C ASP A 203 8.25 1.70 8.48
N ASP A 204 9.24 0.83 8.28
CA ASP A 204 9.17 -0.33 7.39
C ASP A 204 8.08 -1.31 7.80
N ILE A 205 7.51 -1.99 6.81
CA ILE A 205 6.51 -3.03 7.01
C ILE A 205 6.97 -4.26 6.26
N ASN A 206 7.06 -5.39 6.97
CA ASN A 206 7.61 -6.61 6.43
C ASN A 206 6.72 -7.82 6.74
N ASN A 207 7.13 -8.96 6.20
CA ASN A 207 6.42 -10.24 6.33
C ASN A 207 7.13 -11.25 7.25
N PHE A 208 8.23 -10.85 7.89
CA PHE A 208 9.02 -11.73 8.73
C PHE A 208 8.81 -11.57 10.23
N GLY A 209 8.07 -10.54 10.65
CA GLY A 209 7.50 -10.43 12.01
C GLY A 209 8.51 -10.14 13.11
N GLU A 210 8.07 -9.28 14.04
CA GLU A 210 7.95 -9.66 15.45
C GLU A 210 6.47 -9.78 15.78
#